data_AF-A0A401Q3B9-F1
#
_entry.id   AF-A0A401Q3B9-F1
#
_cell.length_a   1.000
_cell.length_b   1.000
_cell.length_c   1.000
_cell.angle_alpha   90.00
_cell.angle_beta   90.00
_cell.angle_gamma   90.00
#
_symmetry.space_group_name_H-M   'P 1'
#
loop_
_entity.id
_entity.type
_entity.pdbx_description
1 polymer ?
#
loop_
_entity_poly.entity_id
_entity_poly.type
_entity_poly.pdbx_seq_one_letter_code
_entity_poly.pdbx_strand_id
1 'polypeptide(L)' 'YKQQKMENKGEEIAIVGIGCNFPGGEGIDNFWKVLHEGRNCVVDIPPDRFDTKFWYDTDDNKAGKMITKHGSFIEG' A
#
# COMPACT_ATOMS: atom_id res chain seq x y z
N TYR A 1 -47.63 23.40 -15.41
CA TYR A 1 -46.18 23.11 -15.40
C TYR A 1 -45.95 21.84 -14.60
N LYS A 2 -45.64 20.71 -15.24
CA LYS A 2 -45.25 19.46 -14.56
C LYS A 2 -43.73 19.40 -14.50
N GLN A 3 -43.17 19.44 -13.30
CA GLN A 3 -41.75 19.20 -13.06
C GLN A 3 -41.49 17.70 -13.30
N GLN A 4 -40.78 17.35 -14.38
CA GLN A 4 -40.18 16.02 -14.51
C GLN A 4 -39.05 15.91 -13.48
N LYS A 5 -39.23 15.05 -12.47
CA LYS A 5 -38.14 14.60 -11.61
C LYS A 5 -37.22 13.74 -12.50
N MET A 6 -35.99 14.22 -12.73
CA MET A 6 -34.91 13.37 -13.22
C MET A 6 -34.56 12.40 -12.09
N GLU A 7 -34.98 11.15 -12.16
CA GLU A 7 -34.45 10.09 -11.30
C GLU A 7 -33.01 9.81 -11.75
N ASN A 8 -32.04 10.40 -11.05
CA ASN A 8 -30.66 9.97 -11.16
C ASN A 8 -30.49 8.73 -10.27
N LYS A 9 -31.05 7.60 -10.69
CA LYS A 9 -30.62 6.29 -10.17
C LYS A 9 -29.24 6.06 -10.74
N GLY A 10 -28.22 6.61 -10.09
CA GLY A 10 -26.83 6.34 -10.43
C GLY A 10 -26.68 4.82 -10.60
N GLU A 11 -26.17 4.40 -11.75
CA GLU A 11 -26.07 2.98 -12.09
C GLU A 11 -25.32 2.24 -10.97
N GLU A 12 -25.95 1.19 -10.44
CA GLU A 12 -25.36 0.38 -9.37
C GLU A 12 -24.24 -0.48 -9.96
N ILE A 13 -23.03 -0.32 -9.43
CA ILE A 13 -21.85 -1.08 -9.88
C ILE A 13 -21.54 -2.15 -8.85
N ALA A 14 -21.58 -3.41 -9.27
CA ALA A 14 -21.20 -4.54 -8.43
C ALA A 14 -19.69 -4.83 -8.54
N ILE A 15 -19.06 -5.10 -7.40
CA ILE A 15 -17.70 -5.66 -7.35
C ILE A 15 -17.82 -7.19 -7.37
N VAL A 16 -17.45 -7.80 -8.48
CA VAL A 16 -17.58 -9.26 -8.70
C VAL A 16 -16.27 -10.03 -8.46
N GLY A 17 -15.18 -9.35 -8.12
CA GLY A 17 -13.89 -9.97 -7.86
C GLY A 17 -12.88 -9.01 -7.24
N ILE A 18 -11.90 -9.58 -6.54
CA ILE A 18 -10.78 -8.85 -5.93
C ILE A 18 -9.50 -9.69 -6.06
N GLY A 19 -8.37 -9.02 -6.25
CA GLY A 19 -7.04 -9.62 -6.19
C GLY A 19 -6.05 -8.60 -5.67
N CYS A 20 -5.14 -9.02 -4.81
CA CYS A 20 -4.14 -8.14 -4.21
C CYS A 20 -2.90 -8.90 -3.75
N ASN A 21 -1.75 -8.23 -3.81
CA ASN A 21 -0.53 -8.62 -3.12
C ASN A 21 -0.06 -7.43 -2.29
N PHE A 22 0.09 -7.67 -0.98
CA PHE A 22 0.48 -6.65 -0.02
C PHE A 22 1.64 -7.14 0.85
N PRO A 23 2.35 -6.24 1.54
CA PRO A 23 3.34 -6.63 2.53
C PRO A 23 2.73 -7.53 3.61
N GLY A 24 3.42 -8.63 3.93
CA GLY A 24 2.95 -9.63 4.89
C GLY A 24 2.28 -10.87 4.27
N GLY A 25 2.27 -10.98 2.94
CA GLY A 25 1.97 -12.19 2.18
C GLY A 25 1.13 -11.95 0.93
N GLU A 26 1.22 -12.86 -0.03
CA GLU A 26 0.45 -12.78 -1.28
C GLU A 26 -1.02 -13.19 -1.10
N GLY A 27 -1.91 -12.59 -1.89
CA GLY A 27 -3.31 -12.97 -1.96
C GLY A 27 -4.20 -12.40 -0.85
N ILE A 28 -5.51 -12.58 -1.06
CA ILE A 28 -6.57 -12.02 -0.21
C ILE A 28 -6.57 -12.61 1.20
N ASP A 29 -6.21 -13.88 1.35
CA ASP A 29 -6.19 -14.56 2.64
C ASP A 29 -5.11 -13.98 3.55
N ASN A 30 -3.90 -13.73 3.02
CA ASN A 30 -2.83 -13.10 3.78
C ASN A 30 -3.15 -11.65 4.10
N PHE A 31 -3.73 -10.90 3.16
CA PHE A 31 -4.19 -9.54 3.40
C PHE A 31 -5.16 -9.49 4.59
N TRP A 32 -6.19 -10.35 4.60
CA TRP A 32 -7.14 -10.40 5.70
C TRP A 32 -6.48 -10.80 7.02
N LYS A 33 -5.57 -11.78 6.99
CA LYS A 33 -4.82 -12.22 8.17
C LYS A 33 -3.99 -11.09 8.78
N VAL A 34 -3.26 -10.33 7.98
CA VAL A 34 -2.45 -9.17 8.43
C VAL A 34 -3.34 -8.17 9.19
N LEU A 35 -4.49 -7.82 8.61
CA LEU A 35 -5.42 -6.87 9.22
C LEU A 35 -6.04 -7.41 10.50
N HIS A 36 -6.54 -8.64 10.47
CA HIS A 36 -7.19 -9.28 11.61
C HIS A 36 -6.23 -9.41 12.81
N GLU A 37 -4.96 -9.72 12.55
CA GLU A 37 -3.94 -9.85 13.59
C GLU A 37 -3.31 -8.51 14.00
N GLY A 38 -3.64 -7.40 13.31
CA GLY A 38 -3.03 -6.09 13.56
C GLY A 38 -1.52 -6.07 13.32
N ARG A 39 -1.02 -6.89 12.37
CA ARG A 39 0.43 -7.02 12.12
C ARG A 39 1.00 -5.76 11.50
N ASN A 40 2.14 -5.31 12.02
CA ASN A 40 2.96 -4.28 11.39
C ASN A 40 3.92 -4.94 10.38
N CYS A 41 3.73 -4.65 9.10
CA CYS A 41 4.55 -5.20 8.00
C CYS A 41 5.70 -4.27 7.57
N VAL A 42 6.02 -3.23 8.35
CA VAL A 42 7.19 -2.38 8.11
C VAL A 42 8.46 -3.16 8.45
N VAL A 43 9.40 -3.18 7.52
CA VAL A 43 10.71 -3.84 7.62
C VAL A 43 11.82 -2.89 7.22
N ASP A 44 13.07 -3.26 7.48
CA ASP A 44 14.22 -2.64 6.83
C ASP A 44 14.15 -2.86 5.31
N ILE A 45 14.52 -1.86 4.52
CA ILE A 45 14.57 -1.97 3.06
C ILE A 45 15.50 -3.16 2.68
N PRO A 46 15.02 -4.14 1.91
CA PRO A 46 15.81 -5.30 1.54
C PRO A 46 17.09 -4.92 0.75
N PRO A 47 18.25 -5.52 1.06
CA PRO A 47 19.54 -5.12 0.50
C PRO A 47 19.69 -5.45 -1.00
N ASP A 48 18.85 -6.36 -1.51
CA ASP A 48 18.73 -6.71 -2.92
C ASP A 48 17.98 -5.66 -3.75
N ARG A 49 17.28 -4.71 -3.11
CA ARG A 49 16.64 -3.57 -3.79
C ARG A 49 17.66 -2.46 -4.09
N PHE A 50 18.39 -2.00 -3.08
CA PHE A 50 19.50 -1.03 -3.21
C PHE A 50 20.31 -0.93 -1.90
N ASP A 51 21.51 -0.34 -1.99
CA ASP A 51 22.37 -0.11 -0.82
C ASP A 51 21.86 1.03 0.07
N THR A 52 21.10 0.68 1.09
CA THR A 52 20.57 1.62 2.08
C THR A 52 21.65 2.37 2.85
N LYS A 53 22.82 1.76 3.08
CA LYS A 53 23.92 2.41 3.81
C LYS A 53 24.51 3.56 3.00
N PHE A 54 24.56 3.42 1.68
CA PHE A 54 25.00 4.49 0.81
C PHE A 54 24.00 5.66 0.80
N TRP A 55 22.70 5.40 0.75
CA TRP A 55 21.68 6.44 0.57
C TRP A 55 21.19 7.10 1.86
N TYR A 56 21.28 6.42 3.01
CA TYR A 56 20.76 6.92 4.27
C TYR A 56 21.67 7.97 4.92
N ASP A 57 21.08 9.04 5.43
CA ASP A 57 21.73 10.02 6.31
C ASP A 57 20.72 10.55 7.35
N THR A 58 21.19 10.88 8.55
CA THR A 58 20.34 11.43 9.62
C THR A 58 20.10 12.93 9.47
N ASP A 59 20.88 13.63 8.64
CA ASP A 59 20.66 15.03 8.28
C ASP A 59 19.59 15.15 7.18
N ASP A 60 18.44 15.71 7.54
CA ASP A 60 17.28 15.88 6.64
C ASP A 60 17.48 16.95 5.56
N ASN A 61 18.51 17.79 5.68
CA ASN A 61 18.85 18.82 4.71
C ASN A 61 19.96 18.38 3.74
N LYS A 62 20.51 17.17 3.90
CA LYS A 62 21.58 16.69 3.04
C LYS A 62 21.05 16.27 1.67
N ALA A 63 21.36 17.08 0.66
CA ALA A 63 20.95 16.83 -0.71
C ALA A 63 21.38 15.43 -1.20
N GLY A 64 20.45 14.71 -1.83
CA GLY A 64 20.70 13.38 -2.40
C GLY A 64 20.75 12.22 -1.40
N LYS A 65 20.32 12.42 -0.15
CA LYS A 65 20.19 11.37 0.87
C LYS A 65 18.74 11.16 1.29
N MET A 66 18.47 9.98 1.86
CA MET A 66 17.18 9.63 2.47
C MET A 66 17.30 9.57 3.99
N ILE A 67 16.22 9.94 4.69
CA ILE A 67 16.16 9.91 6.17
C ILE A 67 15.43 8.69 6.73
N THR A 68 14.99 7.76 5.86
CA THR A 68 14.35 6.51 6.26
C THR A 68 15.12 5.33 5.69
N LYS A 69 15.15 4.24 6.44
CA LYS A 69 15.67 2.94 6.01
C LYS A 69 14.60 1.83 6.05
N HIS A 70 13.35 2.21 6.32
CA HIS A 70 12.24 1.28 6.51
C HIS A 70 11.14 1.52 5.49
N GLY A 71 10.40 0.46 5.17
CA GLY A 71 9.22 0.47 4.32
C GLY A 71 8.49 -0.87 4.38
N SER A 72 7.38 -0.99 3.66
CA SER A 72 6.64 -2.24 3.55
C SER A 72 6.64 -2.69 2.10
N PHE A 73 7.16 -3.88 1.83
CA PHE A 73 7.45 -4.36 0.48
C PHE A 73 6.65 -5.62 0.16
N ILE A 74 6.32 -5.80 -1.12
CA ILE A 74 5.87 -7.09 -1.64
C ILE A 74 7.09 -7.97 -1.93
N GLU A 75 6.90 -9.28 -1.77
CA GLU A 75 7.85 -10.28 -2.25
C GLU A 75 7.77 -10.37 -3.79
N GLY A 76 8.84 -10.85 -4.42
CA GLY A 76 8.94 -10.99 -5.88
C GLY A 76 9.85 -12.13 -6.30
#